data_AF-A0A934IG28-F1
#
_entry.id   AF-A0A934IG28-F1
#
_cell.length_a   1.000
_cell.length_b   1.000
_cell.length_c   1.000
_cell.angle_alpha   90.00
_cell.angle_beta   90.00
_cell.angle_gamma   90.00
#
_symmetry.space_group_name_H-M   'P 1'
#
loop_
_entity.id
_entity.type
_entity.pdbx_description
1 polymer ?
#
loop_
_entity_poly.entity_id
_entity_poly.type
_entity_poly.pdbx_seq_one_letter_code
_entity_poly.pdbx_strand_id
1 'polypeptide(L)'
;MQDTPEETLHDKETLHDKVARVVGTTRYPFPGQTDWHADYVTHINAGTPKRGIPAPWGMHYSDICVVDGTDRVREVGEVELEPGPDCVAHWSIASEAADDDTDSGERHFFVYVPAGMEAATKTLLDEAGISYAGVRGFREVDGAIEVVPFVTTGETKDHQVTRAA
;
A
#
# COMPACT_ATOMS: atom_id res chain seq x y z
N MET A 1 -26.58 -8.66 41.24
CA MET A 1 -26.10 -8.75 39.84
C MET A 1 -26.09 -7.34 39.32
N GLN A 2 -24.91 -6.73 39.23
CA GLN A 2 -24.76 -5.45 38.54
C GLN A 2 -24.38 -5.82 37.10
N ASP A 3 -25.22 -5.42 36.16
CA ASP A 3 -24.90 -5.44 34.73
C ASP A 3 -23.72 -4.49 34.51
N THR A 4 -22.57 -5.05 34.17
CA THR A 4 -21.47 -4.29 33.60
C THR A 4 -21.88 -3.91 32.18
N PRO A 5 -21.82 -2.63 31.77
CA PRO A 5 -22.02 -2.29 30.36
C PRO A 5 -20.93 -2.98 29.54
N GLU A 6 -21.37 -3.81 28.60
CA GLU A 6 -20.54 -4.33 27.51
C GLU A 6 -20.14 -3.11 26.67
N GLU A 7 -19.02 -2.49 27.04
CA GLU A 7 -18.38 -1.44 26.26
C GLU A 7 -18.02 -2.09 24.92
N THR A 8 -18.88 -1.86 23.92
CA THR A 8 -18.65 -2.30 22.55
C THR A 8 -17.30 -1.73 22.15
N LEU A 9 -16.30 -2.61 21.97
CA LEU A 9 -15.03 -2.26 21.33
C LEU A 9 -15.39 -1.66 19.95
N HIS A 10 -15.50 -0.35 19.89
CA HIS A 10 -15.18 0.36 18.67
C HIS A 10 -13.69 0.11 18.51
N ASP A 11 -13.31 -0.82 17.63
CA ASP A 11 -11.92 -1.02 17.26
C ASP A 11 -11.35 0.35 16.90
N LYS A 12 -10.44 0.84 17.75
CA LYS A 12 -9.71 2.06 17.44
C LYS A 12 -8.93 1.75 16.18
N GLU A 13 -9.24 2.48 15.11
CA GLU A 13 -8.50 2.42 13.87
C GLU A 13 -7.00 2.55 14.17
N THR A 14 -6.22 1.58 13.68
CA THR A 14 -4.77 1.59 13.85
C THR A 14 -4.15 2.63 12.94
N LEU A 15 -2.95 3.12 13.26
CA LEU A 15 -2.19 4.00 12.35
C LEU A 15 -1.99 3.32 10.98
N HIS A 16 -1.72 2.02 10.98
CA HIS A 16 -1.59 1.20 9.78
C HIS A 16 -2.85 1.31 8.90
N ASP A 17 -4.02 1.01 9.46
CA ASP A 17 -5.28 1.05 8.73
C ASP A 17 -5.59 2.46 8.22
N LYS A 18 -5.34 3.48 9.05
CA LYS A 18 -5.52 4.89 8.67
C LYS A 18 -4.66 5.27 7.46
N VAL A 19 -3.37 4.91 7.48
CA VAL A 19 -2.45 5.17 6.36
C VAL A 19 -2.91 4.43 5.11
N ALA A 20 -3.25 3.14 5.21
CA ALA A 20 -3.74 2.35 4.08
C ALA A 20 -5.01 2.95 3.45
N ARG A 21 -5.94 3.45 4.26
CA ARG A 21 -7.13 4.16 3.77
C ARG A 21 -6.79 5.46 3.06
N VAL A 22 -5.95 6.30 3.66
CA VAL A 22 -5.53 7.56 3.06
C VAL A 22 -4.85 7.30 1.72
N VAL A 23 -3.85 6.42 1.70
CA VAL A 23 -3.11 6.08 0.48
C VAL A 23 -4.06 5.51 -0.57
N GLY A 24 -4.85 4.49 -0.23
CA GLY A 24 -5.78 3.83 -1.14
C GLY A 24 -6.80 4.77 -1.78
N THR A 25 -7.30 5.76 -1.03
CA THR A 25 -8.31 6.71 -1.53
C THR A 25 -7.72 7.93 -2.26
N THR A 26 -6.42 8.17 -2.15
CA THR A 26 -5.79 9.39 -2.69
C THR A 26 -4.66 9.13 -3.70
N ARG A 27 -4.30 7.87 -3.94
CA ARG A 27 -3.27 7.50 -4.93
C ARG A 27 -3.74 6.51 -5.98
N TYR A 28 -4.87 5.84 -5.75
CA TYR A 28 -5.39 4.80 -6.63
C TYR A 28 -6.86 5.06 -6.98
N PRO A 29 -7.16 6.05 -7.86
CA PRO A 29 -6.22 6.93 -8.57
C PRO A 29 -5.77 8.17 -7.77
N PHE A 30 -4.81 8.90 -8.31
CA PHE A 30 -4.52 10.27 -7.87
C PHE A 30 -5.70 11.21 -8.13
N PRO A 31 -5.94 12.21 -7.26
CA PRO A 31 -6.87 13.30 -7.53
C PRO A 31 -6.58 13.97 -8.88
N GLY A 32 -7.55 13.91 -9.80
CA GLY A 32 -7.43 14.51 -11.13
C GLY A 32 -6.68 13.68 -12.17
N GLN A 33 -6.31 12.42 -11.87
CA GLN A 33 -5.75 11.51 -12.85
C GLN A 33 -6.77 11.21 -13.95
N THR A 34 -6.41 11.44 -15.21
CA THR A 34 -7.32 11.33 -16.36
C THR A 34 -7.15 10.04 -17.16
N ASP A 35 -6.08 9.30 -16.91
CA ASP A 35 -5.73 8.05 -17.59
C ASP A 35 -6.03 6.80 -16.75
N TRP A 36 -6.64 6.97 -15.57
CA TRP A 36 -7.15 5.84 -14.79
C TRP A 36 -8.29 5.17 -15.53
N HIS A 37 -8.15 3.89 -15.84
CA HIS A 37 -9.17 3.17 -16.58
C HIS A 37 -10.45 3.02 -15.74
N ALA A 38 -11.61 3.18 -16.38
CA ALA A 38 -12.90 3.18 -15.67
C ALA A 38 -13.22 1.83 -14.97
N ASP A 39 -12.65 0.73 -15.49
CA ASP A 39 -12.86 -0.61 -14.95
C ASP A 39 -11.86 -0.99 -13.84
N TYR A 40 -10.94 -0.09 -13.47
CA TYR A 40 -10.00 -0.35 -12.37
C TYR A 40 -10.67 -0.16 -11.02
N VAL A 41 -10.49 -1.13 -10.13
CA VAL A 41 -11.09 -1.14 -8.78
C VAL A 41 -10.00 -1.22 -7.73
N THR A 42 -9.99 -0.25 -6.83
CA THR A 42 -9.08 -0.22 -5.67
C THR A 42 -9.73 -0.89 -4.46
N HIS A 43 -9.17 -2.01 -4.02
CA HIS A 43 -9.51 -2.68 -2.78
C HIS A 43 -8.55 -2.25 -1.67
N ILE A 44 -9.11 -1.66 -0.60
CA ILE A 44 -8.38 -1.34 0.62
C ILE A 44 -8.74 -2.40 1.67
N ASN A 45 -7.76 -3.19 2.08
CA ASN A 45 -7.91 -4.32 2.99
C ASN A 45 -7.79 -3.93 4.49
N ALA A 46 -7.57 -2.65 4.79
CA ALA A 46 -7.55 -2.09 6.13
C ALA A 46 -8.83 -2.40 6.94
N GLY A 47 -8.67 -3.03 8.10
CA GLY A 47 -9.70 -3.50 9.02
C GLY A 47 -10.57 -4.68 8.56
N THR A 48 -10.79 -4.87 7.25
CA THR A 48 -11.55 -6.02 6.73
C THR A 48 -10.97 -6.48 5.40
N PRO A 49 -10.52 -7.74 5.30
CA PRO A 49 -10.02 -8.31 4.06
C PRO A 49 -11.09 -8.31 2.96
N LYS A 50 -10.75 -7.80 1.77
CA LYS A 50 -11.63 -7.71 0.60
C LYS A 50 -11.07 -8.47 -0.60
N ARG A 51 -9.81 -8.27 -0.94
CA ARG A 51 -9.13 -8.92 -2.07
C ARG A 51 -7.76 -9.43 -1.65
N GLY A 52 -7.59 -10.75 -1.65
CA GLY A 52 -6.32 -11.40 -1.31
C GLY A 52 -5.57 -11.89 -2.54
N ILE A 53 -4.26 -11.99 -2.44
CA ILE A 53 -3.33 -12.56 -3.41
C ILE A 53 -2.98 -13.99 -2.95
N PRO A 54 -3.08 -15.01 -3.81
CA PRO A 54 -2.67 -16.37 -3.44
C PRO A 54 -1.20 -16.44 -3.02
N ALA A 55 -0.93 -17.09 -1.90
CA ALA A 55 0.39 -17.25 -1.31
C ALA A 55 0.58 -18.68 -0.75
N PRO A 56 1.82 -19.13 -0.49
CA PRO A 56 2.06 -20.44 0.13
C PRO A 56 1.39 -20.64 1.50
N TRP A 57 1.08 -19.55 2.21
CA TRP A 57 0.41 -19.54 3.51
C TRP A 57 -1.11 -19.28 3.43
N GLY A 58 -1.71 -19.31 2.23
CA GLY A 58 -3.12 -19.04 2.02
C GLY A 58 -3.34 -17.77 1.21
N MET A 59 -4.12 -16.83 1.73
CA MET A 59 -4.32 -15.53 1.07
C MET A 59 -3.48 -14.47 1.77
N HIS A 60 -2.64 -13.79 1.00
CA HIS A 60 -1.97 -12.57 1.41
C HIS A 60 -2.89 -11.38 1.13
N TYR A 61 -3.19 -10.56 2.12
CA TYR A 61 -4.05 -9.39 1.93
C TYR A 61 -3.20 -8.14 2.05
N SER A 62 -2.55 -7.76 0.95
CA SER A 62 -1.85 -6.47 0.85
C SER A 62 -2.77 -5.32 1.20
N ASP A 63 -2.24 -4.26 1.81
CA ASP A 63 -3.08 -3.14 2.28
C ASP A 63 -3.96 -2.53 1.20
N ILE A 64 -3.39 -2.43 -0.01
CA ILE A 64 -4.05 -1.92 -1.20
C ILE A 64 -3.82 -2.90 -2.34
N CYS A 65 -4.90 -3.27 -3.03
CA CYS A 65 -4.86 -4.11 -4.22
C CYS A 65 -5.78 -3.51 -5.28
N VAL A 66 -5.21 -3.13 -6.43
CA VAL A 66 -5.94 -2.64 -7.58
C VAL A 66 -6.08 -3.79 -8.58
N VAL A 67 -7.30 -4.00 -9.07
CA VAL A 67 -7.59 -4.97 -10.13
C VAL A 67 -8.21 -4.30 -11.34
N ASP A 68 -8.06 -4.91 -12.51
CA ASP A 68 -8.75 -4.48 -13.73
C ASP A 68 -10.14 -5.12 -13.88
N GLY A 69 -10.84 -4.80 -14.98
CA GLY A 69 -12.17 -5.36 -15.30
C GLY A 69 -12.20 -6.88 -15.53
N THR A 70 -11.03 -7.53 -15.57
CA THR A 70 -10.87 -8.99 -15.67
C THR A 70 -10.46 -9.65 -14.34
N ASP A 71 -10.40 -8.88 -13.25
CA ASP A 71 -9.91 -9.29 -11.92
C ASP A 71 -8.43 -9.68 -11.91
N ARG A 72 -7.65 -9.25 -12.91
CA ARG A 72 -6.19 -9.31 -12.87
C ARG A 72 -5.68 -8.21 -11.93
N VAL A 73 -4.74 -8.57 -11.06
CA VAL A 73 -4.04 -7.61 -10.20
C VAL A 73 -3.16 -6.70 -11.07
N ARG A 74 -3.32 -5.40 -10.87
CA ARG A 74 -2.60 -4.32 -11.56
C ARG A 74 -1.53 -3.76 -10.65
N GLU A 75 -1.96 -3.15 -9.55
CA GLU A 75 -1.11 -2.43 -8.62
C GLU A 75 -1.31 -2.94 -7.20
N VAL A 76 -0.24 -2.97 -6.42
CA VAL A 76 -0.26 -3.44 -5.04
C VAL A 76 0.50 -2.45 -4.16
N GLY A 77 -0.10 -2.11 -3.02
CA GLY A 77 0.51 -1.23 -2.01
C GLY A 77 0.56 -1.92 -0.65
N GLU A 78 1.71 -1.82 0.02
CA GLU A 78 1.93 -2.30 1.39
C GLU A 78 2.30 -1.13 2.30
N VAL A 79 1.70 -1.09 3.49
CA VAL A 79 2.01 -0.15 4.57
C VAL A 79 2.76 -0.91 5.65
N GLU A 80 3.95 -0.45 5.99
CA GLU A 80 4.82 -1.16 6.94
C GLU A 80 5.29 -0.18 8.01
N LEU A 81 4.74 -0.29 9.22
CA LEU A 81 5.10 0.59 10.34
C LEU A 81 6.52 0.32 10.85
N GLU A 82 6.97 -0.94 10.75
CA GLU A 82 8.29 -1.40 11.20
C GLU A 82 8.88 -2.32 10.12
N PRO A 83 9.31 -1.79 8.96
CA PRO A 83 9.83 -2.60 7.87
C PRO A 83 11.09 -3.35 8.30
N GLY A 84 11.13 -4.66 8.02
CA GLY A 84 12.24 -5.53 8.37
C GLY A 84 12.32 -6.78 7.49
N PRO A 85 13.31 -7.66 7.73
CA PRO A 85 13.49 -8.88 6.95
C PRO A 85 12.24 -9.79 6.89
N ASP A 86 11.41 -9.77 7.94
CA ASP A 86 10.20 -10.58 8.02
C ASP A 86 9.12 -10.15 7.00
N CYS A 87 9.17 -8.91 6.50
CA CYS A 87 8.26 -8.41 5.48
C CYS A 87 8.59 -8.92 4.06
N VAL A 88 9.84 -9.36 3.82
CA VAL A 88 10.37 -9.68 2.48
C VAL A 88 9.54 -10.76 1.77
N ALA A 89 9.12 -11.79 2.50
CA ALA A 89 8.29 -12.86 1.91
C ALA A 89 6.95 -12.31 1.39
N HIS A 90 6.32 -11.39 2.14
CA HIS A 90 5.05 -10.79 1.76
C HIS A 90 5.24 -9.83 0.58
N TRP A 91 6.29 -9.02 0.60
CA TRP A 91 6.63 -8.11 -0.50
C TRP A 91 6.94 -8.86 -1.79
N SER A 92 7.58 -10.04 -1.73
CA SER A 92 7.81 -10.87 -2.93
C SER A 92 6.48 -11.29 -3.56
N ILE A 93 5.54 -11.80 -2.76
CA ILE A 93 4.20 -12.20 -3.23
C ILE A 93 3.43 -11.01 -3.82
N ALA A 94 3.46 -9.86 -3.12
CA ALA A 94 2.81 -8.64 -3.57
C ALA A 94 3.38 -8.13 -4.89
N SER A 95 4.71 -8.09 -5.01
CA SER A 95 5.42 -7.67 -6.23
C SER A 95 5.14 -8.60 -7.40
N GLU A 96 5.22 -9.92 -7.20
CA GLU A 96 4.97 -10.91 -8.26
C GLU A 96 3.53 -10.88 -8.78
N ALA A 97 2.57 -10.49 -7.95
CA ALA A 97 1.17 -10.36 -8.33
C ALA A 97 0.86 -9.06 -9.08
N ALA A 98 1.58 -7.98 -8.78
CA ALA A 98 1.47 -6.73 -9.52
C ALA A 98 1.90 -6.91 -10.97
N ASP A 99 1.35 -6.12 -11.88
CA ASP A 99 1.84 -6.14 -13.26
C ASP A 99 3.07 -5.26 -13.46
N ASP A 100 3.71 -5.45 -14.60
CA ASP A 100 4.95 -4.81 -15.06
C ASP A 100 4.70 -3.87 -16.24
N ASP A 101 3.47 -3.37 -16.41
CA ASP A 101 3.11 -2.47 -17.51
C ASP A 101 3.61 -1.03 -17.30
N THR A 102 4.54 -0.81 -16.35
CA THR A 102 5.17 0.50 -16.11
C THR A 102 6.09 0.89 -17.26
N ASP A 103 6.41 2.18 -17.38
CA ASP A 103 7.34 2.68 -18.41
C ASP A 103 8.76 2.06 -18.31
N SER A 104 9.16 1.65 -17.10
CA SER A 104 10.47 1.03 -16.84
C SER A 104 10.45 -0.50 -16.85
N GLY A 105 9.27 -1.13 -16.87
CA GLY A 105 9.09 -2.57 -16.72
C GLY A 105 9.24 -3.07 -15.27
N GLU A 106 9.38 -2.17 -14.29
CA GLU A 106 9.26 -2.52 -12.88
C GLU A 106 7.81 -2.86 -12.54
N ARG A 107 7.61 -3.74 -11.56
CA ARG A 107 6.28 -4.11 -11.06
C ARG A 107 5.60 -2.89 -10.41
N HIS A 108 4.30 -2.69 -10.62
CA HIS A 108 3.46 -1.68 -9.93
C HIS A 108 3.23 -2.02 -8.45
N PHE A 109 4.33 -2.22 -7.75
CA PHE A 109 4.39 -2.53 -6.34
C PHE A 109 4.99 -1.34 -5.59
N PHE A 110 4.29 -0.92 -4.55
CA PHE A 110 4.66 0.26 -3.76
C PHE A 110 4.71 -0.10 -2.28
N VAL A 111 5.76 0.38 -1.59
CA VAL A 111 5.89 0.24 -0.13
C VAL A 111 5.85 1.60 0.54
N TYR A 112 4.96 1.75 1.51
CA TYR A 112 4.73 2.96 2.31
C TYR A 112 5.25 2.73 3.73
N VAL A 113 6.22 3.52 4.17
CA VAL A 113 6.88 3.35 5.48
C VAL A 113 6.96 4.67 6.23
N PRO A 114 7.13 4.68 7.57
CA PRO A 114 7.35 5.92 8.30
C PRO A 114 8.53 6.71 7.74
N ALA A 115 8.38 8.03 7.70
CA ALA A 115 9.43 8.93 7.23
C ALA A 115 10.74 8.72 8.00
N GLY A 116 11.84 8.53 7.28
CA GLY A 116 13.15 8.18 7.80
C GLY A 116 13.52 6.69 7.65
N MET A 117 12.58 5.82 7.29
CA MET A 117 12.82 4.38 7.08
C MET A 117 13.00 4.00 5.61
N GLU A 118 12.74 4.91 4.67
CA GLU A 118 12.62 4.61 3.24
C GLU A 118 13.92 4.06 2.64
N ALA A 119 15.07 4.61 3.06
CA ALA A 119 16.37 4.13 2.58
C ALA A 119 16.66 2.70 3.04
N ALA A 120 16.30 2.34 4.27
CA ALA A 120 16.48 1.00 4.79
C ALA A 120 15.52 0.00 4.10
N THR A 121 14.26 0.39 3.91
CA THR A 121 13.28 -0.39 3.14
C THR A 121 13.73 -0.62 1.70
N LYS A 122 14.25 0.41 1.05
CA LYS A 122 14.81 0.28 -0.31
C LYS A 122 15.95 -0.75 -0.35
N THR A 123 16.87 -0.71 0.61
CA THR A 123 17.96 -1.70 0.70
C THR A 123 17.42 -3.12 0.85
N LEU A 124 16.40 -3.34 1.70
CA LEU A 124 15.80 -4.67 1.86
C LEU A 124 15.18 -5.19 0.54
N LEU A 125 14.47 -4.33 -0.19
CA LEU A 125 13.89 -4.68 -1.49
C LEU A 125 14.98 -5.01 -2.53
N ASP A 126 16.01 -4.15 -2.62
CA ASP A 126 17.12 -4.32 -3.55
C ASP A 126 17.92 -5.60 -3.26
N GLU A 127 18.25 -5.87 -1.99
CA GLU A 127 19.00 -7.06 -1.56
C GLU A 127 18.19 -8.35 -1.77
N ALA A 128 16.87 -8.29 -1.63
CA ALA A 128 15.97 -9.40 -1.92
C ALA A 128 15.70 -9.58 -3.43
N GLY A 129 16.11 -8.64 -4.28
CA GLY A 129 15.85 -8.66 -5.72
C GLY A 129 14.36 -8.48 -6.07
N ILE A 130 13.60 -7.78 -5.22
CA ILE A 130 12.18 -7.52 -5.42
C ILE A 130 12.02 -6.32 -6.36
N SER A 131 11.17 -6.46 -7.38
CA SER A 131 10.84 -5.37 -8.31
C SER A 131 9.75 -4.47 -7.72
N TYR A 132 9.94 -3.15 -7.79
CA TYR A 132 9.01 -2.17 -7.24
C TYR A 132 9.02 -0.87 -8.03
N ALA A 133 7.85 -0.24 -8.10
CA ALA A 133 7.67 1.06 -8.77
C ALA A 133 7.97 2.23 -7.84
N GLY A 134 7.90 2.04 -6.52
CA GLY A 134 8.37 3.04 -5.58
C GLY A 134 8.33 2.72 -4.09
N VAL A 135 9.16 3.44 -3.35
CA VAL A 135 9.11 3.52 -1.88
C VAL A 135 8.66 4.94 -1.50
N ARG A 136 7.76 5.04 -0.52
CA ARG A 136 7.16 6.29 -0.06
C ARG A 136 7.28 6.41 1.45
N GLY A 137 7.64 7.59 1.92
CA GLY A 137 7.56 7.95 3.33
C GLY A 137 6.16 8.43 3.69
N PHE A 138 5.70 8.16 4.90
CA PHE A 138 4.53 8.84 5.48
C PHE A 138 4.83 9.42 6.85
N ARG A 139 4.10 10.47 7.23
CA ARG A 139 4.13 11.05 8.57
C ARG A 139 2.76 11.58 8.96
N GLU A 140 2.45 11.59 10.25
CA GLU A 140 1.27 12.29 10.76
C GLU A 140 1.60 13.76 11.05
N VAL A 141 0.83 14.69 10.48
CA VAL A 141 0.98 16.13 10.66
C VAL A 141 -0.40 16.74 10.92
N ASP A 142 -0.58 17.29 12.12
CA ASP A 142 -1.85 17.88 12.60
C ASP A 142 -3.06 16.94 12.43
N GLY A 143 -2.87 15.63 12.68
CA GLY A 143 -3.90 14.60 12.56
C GLY A 143 -4.14 14.08 11.14
N ALA A 144 -3.48 14.65 10.12
CA ALA A 144 -3.52 14.18 8.74
C ALA A 144 -2.31 13.30 8.40
N ILE A 145 -2.49 12.33 7.50
CA ILE A 145 -1.38 11.57 6.92
C ILE A 145 -0.83 12.35 5.72
N GLU A 146 0.46 12.66 5.77
CA GLU A 146 1.22 13.20 4.66
C GLU A 146 2.10 12.11 4.06
N VAL A 147 1.96 11.86 2.76
CA VAL A 147 2.75 10.89 2.00
C VAL A 147 3.74 11.63 1.11
N VAL A 148 5.02 11.29 1.24
CA VAL A 148 6.14 11.95 0.57
C VAL A 148 6.87 10.93 -0.31
N PRO A 149 7.02 11.19 -1.62
CA PRO A 149 7.82 10.34 -2.48
C PRO A 149 9.29 10.29 -2.06
N PHE A 150 9.87 9.09 -2.00
CA PHE A 150 11.30 8.88 -1.76
C PHE A 150 12.02 8.40 -3.02
N VAL A 151 11.58 7.28 -3.61
CA VAL A 151 12.13 6.74 -4.86
C VAL A 151 11.00 6.35 -5.80
N THR A 152 10.99 6.89 -7.01
CA THR A 152 10.04 6.50 -8.07
C THR A 152 10.83 5.95 -9.25
N THR A 153 10.64 4.67 -9.53
CA THR A 153 11.33 3.91 -10.59
C THR A 153 10.38 3.51 -11.72
N GLY A 154 9.08 3.37 -11.43
CA GLY A 154 8.06 2.89 -12.36
C GLY A 154 7.34 3.96 -13.18
N GLU A 155 7.02 5.12 -12.60
CA GLU A 155 6.18 6.13 -13.25
C GLU A 155 6.65 7.57 -13.08
N THR A 156 6.55 8.38 -14.14
CA THR A 156 6.90 9.81 -14.11
C THR A 156 5.88 10.70 -13.37
N LYS A 157 4.71 10.15 -12.99
CA LYS A 157 3.58 10.92 -12.43
C LYS A 157 3.55 10.92 -10.89
N ASP A 158 4.21 9.96 -10.26
CA ASP A 158 4.18 9.78 -8.81
C ASP A 158 5.30 10.56 -8.09
N HIS A 159 5.19 11.89 -8.18
CA HIS A 159 6.01 12.85 -7.43
C HIS A 159 5.19 13.76 -6.52
N GLN A 160 3.88 13.49 -6.39
CA GLN A 160 2.99 14.36 -5.63
C GLN A 160 3.08 14.06 -4.13
N VAL A 161 3.17 15.12 -3.33
CA VAL A 161 2.94 15.04 -1.89
C VAL A 161 1.43 15.04 -1.66
N THR A 162 0.94 14.06 -0.92
CA THR A 162 -0.48 13.93 -0.61
C THR A 162 -0.69 14.19 0.87
N ARG A 163 -1.68 15.01 1.24
CA ARG A 163 -2.09 15.21 2.64
C ARG A 163 -3.60 15.00 2.76
N ALA A 164 -4.02 14.04 3.58
CA ALA A 164 -5.44 13.78 3.84
C ALA A 164 -5.66 13.38 5.31
N ALA A 165 -6.83 13.74 5.82
CA ALA A 165 -7.28 13.45 7.18
C ALA A 165 -8.07 12.14 7.23
#